data_AF-A0A3D0GAA9-F1
#
_entry.id   AF-A0A3D0GAA9-F1
#
_cell.length_a   1.000
_cell.length_b   1.000
_cell.length_c   1.000
_cell.angle_alpha   90.00
_cell.angle_beta   90.00
_cell.angle_gamma   90.00
#
_symmetry.space_group_name_H-M   'P 1'
#
loop_
_entity.id
_entity.type
_entity.pdbx_description
1 polymer ?
#
loop_
_entity_poly.entity_id
_entity_poly.type
_entity_poly.pdbx_seq_one_letter_code
_entity_poly.pdbx_strand_id
1 'polypeptide(L)'
;MPTKMKFALASAGLLFLLPLLAGIVKLPFVWLAAVYAVFILNAVIGASRIGKPLSELRVVLITQAVMVVIFWGIGRFINTLTMGERPVEITPLWIGIFAVIAVAAIGIGMVASRPEKKAAEETKG
;
A
#
# COMPACT_ATOMS: atom_id res chain seq x y z
N MET A 1 19.04 12.24 2.56
CA MET A 1 17.63 11.95 2.90
C MET A 1 17.60 11.05 4.12
N PRO A 2 16.95 11.44 5.24
CA PRO A 2 16.94 10.67 6.47
C PRO A 2 16.29 9.30 6.26
N THR A 3 16.83 8.27 6.92
CA THR A 3 16.47 6.85 6.75
C THR A 3 14.96 6.58 6.91
N LYS A 4 14.28 7.31 7.81
CA LYS A 4 12.82 7.25 7.99
C LYS A 4 12.04 7.68 6.74
N MET A 5 12.50 8.69 6.01
CA MET A 5 11.85 9.12 4.75
C MET A 5 12.01 8.07 3.65
N LYS A 6 13.15 7.36 3.60
CA LYS A 6 13.36 6.26 2.65
C LYS A 6 12.39 5.11 2.93
N PHE A 7 12.19 4.74 4.19
CA PHE A 7 11.24 3.70 4.58
C PHE A 7 9.78 4.11 4.36
N ALA A 8 9.40 5.35 4.69
CA ALA A 8 8.05 5.85 4.42
C ALA A 8 7.73 5.86 2.91
N LEU A 9 8.69 6.27 2.09
CA LEU A 9 8.57 6.24 0.63
C LEU A 9 8.49 4.81 0.08
N ALA A 10 9.28 3.88 0.65
CA ALA A 10 9.23 2.46 0.29
C ALA A 10 7.88 1.82 0.66
N SER A 11 7.33 2.10 1.84
CA SER A 11 5.99 1.64 2.25
C SER A 11 4.90 2.18 1.34
N ALA A 12 4.94 3.48 1.00
CA ALA A 12 3.99 4.10 0.08
C ALA A 12 4.09 3.48 -1.34
N GLY A 13 5.30 3.30 -1.87
CA GLY A 13 5.52 2.66 -3.16
C GLY A 13 5.04 1.21 -3.21
N LEU A 14 5.30 0.44 -2.15
CA LEU A 14 4.86 -0.95 -2.06
C LEU A 14 3.33 -1.08 -2.04
N LEU A 15 2.64 -0.16 -1.35
CA LEU A 15 1.18 -0.15 -1.32
C LEU A 15 0.56 0.10 -2.69
N PHE A 16 1.17 0.95 -3.52
CA PHE A 16 0.66 1.23 -4.88
C PHE A 16 0.92 0.08 -5.88
N LEU A 17 1.73 -0.91 -5.53
CA LEU A 17 1.83 -2.15 -6.32
C LEU A 17 0.55 -2.98 -6.22
N LEU A 18 -0.19 -2.92 -5.11
CA LEU A 18 -1.46 -3.65 -4.95
C LEU A 18 -2.51 -3.25 -6.01
N PRO A 19 -2.91 -1.98 -6.16
CA PRO A 19 -3.87 -1.60 -7.20
C PRO A 19 -3.33 -1.85 -8.60
N LEU A 20 -2.03 -1.65 -8.84
CA LEU A 20 -1.40 -1.90 -10.13
C LEU A 20 -1.51 -3.36 -10.55
N LEU A 21 -1.10 -4.29 -9.68
CA LEU A 21 -1.20 -5.72 -9.92
C LEU A 21 -2.66 -6.14 -10.07
N ALA A 22 -3.57 -5.58 -9.28
CA ALA A 22 -5.00 -5.86 -9.40
C ALA A 22 -5.55 -5.46 -10.78
N GLY A 23 -5.07 -4.34 -11.34
CA GLY A 23 -5.37 -3.95 -12.71
C GLY A 23 -4.80 -4.94 -13.73
N ILE A 24 -3.53 -5.34 -13.55
CA ILE A 24 -2.82 -6.27 -14.45
C ILE A 24 -3.51 -7.64 -14.49
N VAL A 25 -3.96 -8.16 -13.36
CA VAL A 25 -4.63 -9.47 -13.27
C VAL A 25 -6.14 -9.40 -13.51
N LYS A 26 -6.64 -8.28 -14.05
CA LYS A 26 -8.05 -8.05 -14.38
C LYS A 26 -9.02 -8.19 -13.20
N LEU A 27 -8.58 -8.00 -11.96
CA LEU A 27 -9.45 -8.10 -10.79
C LEU A 27 -10.64 -7.11 -10.89
N PRO A 28 -11.85 -7.53 -10.51
CA PRO A 28 -13.03 -6.68 -10.60
C PRO A 28 -12.93 -5.46 -9.69
N PHE A 29 -13.67 -4.40 -10.01
CA PHE A 29 -13.61 -3.12 -9.30
C PHE A 29 -13.82 -3.23 -7.78
N VAL A 30 -14.58 -4.24 -7.32
CA VAL A 30 -14.80 -4.52 -5.89
C VAL A 30 -13.49 -4.78 -5.12
N TRP A 31 -12.43 -5.27 -5.79
CA TRP A 31 -11.12 -5.47 -5.19
C TRP A 31 -10.44 -4.17 -4.79
N LEU A 32 -10.81 -3.05 -5.39
CA LEU A 32 -10.27 -1.75 -4.99
C LEU A 32 -10.70 -1.37 -3.58
N ALA A 33 -11.86 -1.84 -3.11
CA ALA A 33 -12.26 -1.65 -1.72
C ALA A 33 -11.33 -2.41 -0.76
N ALA A 34 -10.96 -3.65 -1.10
CA ALA A 34 -10.03 -4.45 -0.31
C ALA A 34 -8.62 -3.84 -0.29
N VAL A 35 -8.13 -3.39 -1.46
CA VAL A 35 -6.85 -2.68 -1.57
C VAL A 35 -6.89 -1.40 -0.73
N TYR A 36 -7.95 -0.60 -0.87
CA TYR A 36 -8.08 0.66 -0.14
C TYR A 36 -8.19 0.46 1.38
N ALA A 37 -8.79 -0.64 1.85
CA ALA A 37 -8.79 -1.01 3.25
C ALA A 37 -7.37 -1.19 3.81
N VAL A 38 -6.45 -1.78 3.03
CA VAL A 38 -5.03 -1.92 3.43
C VAL A 38 -4.37 -0.54 3.58
N PHE A 39 -4.65 0.40 2.67
CA PHE A 39 -4.16 1.78 2.76
C PHE A 39 -4.68 2.50 4.01
N ILE A 40 -5.99 2.37 4.30
CA ILE A 40 -6.60 2.94 5.50
C ILE A 40 -5.93 2.36 6.76
N LEU A 41 -5.79 1.04 6.85
CA LEU A 41 -5.15 0.39 8.00
C LEU A 41 -3.72 0.88 8.21
N ASN A 42 -2.92 0.95 7.14
CA ASN A 42 -1.55 1.45 7.23
C ASN A 42 -1.50 2.91 7.69
N ALA A 43 -2.39 3.76 7.16
CA ALA A 43 -2.47 5.18 7.52
C ALA A 43 -2.91 5.39 8.99
N VAL A 44 -3.90 4.61 9.46
CA VAL A 44 -4.39 4.65 10.84
C VAL A 44 -3.33 4.17 11.84
N ILE A 45 -2.65 3.06 11.55
CA ILE A 45 -1.54 2.56 12.37
C ILE A 45 -0.43 3.60 12.44
N GLY A 46 -0.08 4.19 11.28
CA GLY A 46 0.92 5.26 11.19
C GLY A 46 0.58 6.45 12.08
N ALA A 47 -0.63 7.03 11.91
CA ALA A 47 -1.09 8.19 12.67
C ALA A 47 -1.14 7.93 14.19
N SER A 48 -1.64 6.75 14.59
CA SER A 48 -1.75 6.37 16.00
C SER A 48 -0.37 6.30 16.69
N ARG A 49 0.68 5.88 15.96
CA ARG A 49 2.04 5.78 16.48
C ARG A 49 2.76 7.11 16.62
N ILE A 50 2.42 8.09 15.77
CA ILE A 50 3.00 9.44 15.80
C ILE A 50 2.14 10.43 16.61
N GLY A 51 1.05 9.96 17.24
CA GLY A 51 0.15 10.78 18.05
C GLY A 51 -0.65 11.80 17.25
N LYS A 52 -0.87 11.58 15.95
CA LYS A 52 -1.63 12.49 15.10
C LYS A 52 -3.13 12.17 15.11
N PRO A 53 -4.00 13.20 15.09
CA PRO A 53 -5.44 13.00 15.06
C PRO A 53 -5.88 12.42 13.70
N LEU A 54 -6.88 11.54 13.73
CA LEU A 54 -7.42 10.88 12.53
C LEU A 54 -8.04 11.88 11.53
N SER A 55 -8.44 13.07 11.97
CA SER A 55 -8.97 14.13 11.10
C SER A 55 -7.94 14.62 10.06
N GLU A 56 -6.64 14.58 10.39
CA GLU A 56 -5.55 14.94 9.48
C GLU A 56 -5.32 13.89 8.38
N LEU A 57 -5.78 12.66 8.58
CA LEU A 57 -5.68 11.61 7.56
C LEU A 57 -6.63 11.83 6.38
N ARG A 58 -7.66 12.67 6.52
CA ARG A 58 -8.72 12.81 5.50
C ARG A 58 -8.17 13.11 4.11
N VAL A 59 -7.28 14.09 4.00
CA VAL A 59 -6.67 14.49 2.72
C VAL A 59 -5.77 13.38 2.17
N VAL A 60 -5.03 12.70 3.04
CA VAL A 60 -4.15 11.57 2.68
C VAL A 60 -4.97 10.41 2.13
N LEU A 61 -6.05 10.04 2.81
CA LEU A 61 -6.94 8.95 2.42
C LEU A 61 -7.64 9.25 1.09
N ILE A 62 -8.15 10.47 0.89
CA ILE A 62 -8.74 10.89 -0.40
C ILE A 62 -7.71 10.76 -1.53
N THR A 63 -6.50 11.27 -1.31
CA THR A 63 -5.41 11.18 -2.29
C THR A 63 -5.08 9.72 -2.60
N GLN A 64 -5.00 8.87 -1.57
CA GLN A 64 -4.76 7.43 -1.74
C GLN A 64 -5.88 6.75 -2.52
N ALA A 65 -7.16 7.08 -2.27
CA ALA A 65 -8.30 6.53 -3.00
C ALA A 65 -8.20 6.83 -4.50
N VAL A 66 -7.90 8.10 -4.86
CA VAL A 66 -7.71 8.52 -6.25
C VAL A 66 -6.55 7.74 -6.88
N MET A 67 -5.43 7.63 -6.17
CA MET A 67 -4.25 6.93 -6.68
C MET A 67 -4.50 5.41 -6.84
N VAL A 68 -5.27 4.78 -5.94
CA VAL A 68 -5.68 3.37 -6.08
C VAL A 68 -6.43 3.14 -7.39
N VAL A 69 -7.37 4.03 -7.74
CA VAL A 69 -8.11 3.95 -9.01
C VAL A 69 -7.18 4.16 -10.20
N ILE A 70 -6.31 5.16 -10.16
CA ILE A 70 -5.35 5.46 -11.24
C ILE A 70 -4.43 4.26 -11.49
N PHE A 71 -3.79 3.72 -10.46
CA PHE A 71 -2.86 2.59 -10.60
C PHE A 71 -3.57 1.33 -11.10
N TRP A 72 -4.81 1.08 -10.67
CA TRP A 72 -5.61 -0.01 -11.24
C TRP A 72 -5.92 0.19 -12.72
N GLY A 73 -6.29 1.40 -13.12
CA GLY A 73 -6.51 1.75 -14.52
C GLY A 73 -5.25 1.57 -15.37
N ILE A 74 -4.09 2.01 -14.87
CA ILE A 74 -2.78 1.79 -15.49
C ILE A 74 -2.50 0.29 -15.64
N GLY A 75 -2.71 -0.50 -14.59
CA GLY A 75 -2.51 -1.95 -14.64
C GLY A 75 -3.42 -2.63 -15.67
N ARG A 76 -4.69 -2.18 -15.76
CA ARG A 76 -5.65 -2.64 -16.76
C ARG A 76 -5.14 -2.35 -18.17
N PHE A 77 -4.69 -1.12 -18.40
CA PHE A 77 -4.14 -0.67 -19.67
C PHE A 77 -2.90 -1.46 -20.08
N ILE A 78 -1.95 -1.66 -19.17
CA ILE A 78 -0.76 -2.49 -19.40
C ILE A 78 -1.15 -3.91 -19.80
N ASN A 79 -2.11 -4.52 -19.10
CA ASN A 79 -2.59 -5.85 -19.46
C ASN A 79 -3.23 -5.86 -20.86
N THR A 80 -4.10 -4.91 -21.17
CA THR A 80 -4.73 -4.81 -22.49
C THR A 80 -3.69 -4.70 -23.62
N LEU A 81 -2.61 -3.93 -23.41
CA LEU A 81 -1.53 -3.80 -24.37
C LEU A 81 -0.67 -5.07 -24.55
N THR A 82 -0.49 -5.86 -23.48
CA THR A 82 0.49 -6.95 -23.46
C THR A 82 -0.13 -8.34 -23.65
N MET A 83 -1.32 -8.58 -23.11
CA MET A 83 -1.97 -9.89 -23.06
C MET A 83 -3.30 -9.95 -23.83
N GLY A 84 -3.82 -8.80 -24.27
CA GLY A 84 -5.11 -8.71 -24.95
C GLY A 84 -6.27 -9.19 -24.08
N GLU A 85 -7.24 -9.88 -24.67
CA GLU A 85 -8.44 -10.35 -23.95
C GLU A 85 -8.24 -11.61 -23.11
N ARG A 86 -7.06 -12.26 -23.12
CA ARG A 86 -6.85 -13.51 -22.39
C ARG A 86 -7.19 -13.35 -20.90
N PRO A 87 -8.07 -14.18 -20.33
CA PRO A 87 -8.39 -14.10 -18.92
C PRO A 87 -7.15 -14.46 -18.11
N VAL A 88 -6.79 -13.61 -17.13
CA VAL A 88 -5.77 -13.96 -16.15
C VAL A 88 -6.45 -14.78 -15.07
N GLU A 89 -6.06 -16.04 -14.92
CA GLU A 89 -6.58 -16.87 -13.85
C GLU A 89 -6.09 -16.35 -12.49
N ILE A 90 -7.03 -16.01 -11.61
CA ILE A 90 -6.73 -15.66 -10.22
C ILE A 90 -6.43 -16.95 -9.47
N THR A 91 -5.16 -17.34 -9.49
CA THR A 91 -4.64 -18.49 -8.74
C THR A 91 -4.34 -18.12 -7.29
N PRO A 92 -4.22 -19.11 -6.37
CA PRO A 92 -3.76 -18.88 -5.00
C PRO A 92 -2.42 -18.14 -4.91
N LEU A 93 -1.57 -18.26 -5.93
CA LEU A 93 -0.31 -17.53 -6.05
C LEU A 93 -0.54 -16.01 -6.06
N TRP A 94 -1.51 -15.51 -6.84
CA TRP A 94 -1.80 -14.08 -6.90
C TRP A 94 -2.30 -13.55 -5.55
N ILE A 95 -3.16 -14.31 -4.88
CA ILE A 95 -3.63 -13.98 -3.52
C ILE A 95 -2.44 -13.90 -2.56
N GLY A 96 -1.52 -14.86 -2.63
CA GLY A 96 -0.28 -14.85 -1.85
C GLY A 96 0.59 -13.62 -2.12
N ILE A 97 0.77 -13.23 -3.38
CA ILE A 97 1.53 -12.03 -3.77
C ILE A 97 0.89 -10.77 -3.16
N PHE A 98 -0.44 -10.61 -3.27
CA PHE A 98 -1.15 -9.47 -2.65
C PHE A 98 -0.96 -9.44 -1.13
N ALA A 99 -1.10 -10.60 -0.47
CA ALA A 99 -0.93 -10.70 0.97
C ALA A 99 0.49 -10.33 1.42
N VAL A 100 1.52 -10.82 0.73
CA VAL A 100 2.93 -10.52 1.04
C VAL A 100 3.22 -9.03 0.88
N ILE A 101 2.75 -8.41 -0.20
CA ILE A 101 2.93 -6.97 -0.43
C ILE A 101 2.21 -6.16 0.66
N ALA A 102 0.98 -6.52 1.01
CA ALA A 102 0.23 -5.83 2.07
C ALA A 102 0.94 -5.92 3.44
N VAL A 103 1.40 -7.11 3.82
CA VAL A 103 2.13 -7.32 5.08
C VAL A 103 3.45 -6.57 5.10
N ALA A 104 4.22 -6.63 4.01
CA ALA A 104 5.49 -5.91 3.89
C ALA A 104 5.30 -4.39 3.94
N ALA A 105 4.28 -3.86 3.28
CA ALA A 105 3.95 -2.44 3.31
C ALA A 105 3.63 -1.95 4.73
N ILE A 106 2.80 -2.70 5.46
CA ILE A 106 2.43 -2.41 6.85
C ILE A 106 3.66 -2.52 7.75
N GLY A 107 4.48 -3.57 7.60
CA GLY A 107 5.71 -3.75 8.37
C GLY A 107 6.72 -2.61 8.18
N ILE A 108 6.94 -2.17 6.94
CA ILE A 108 7.81 -1.03 6.63
C ILE A 108 7.22 0.27 7.21
N GLY A 109 5.91 0.48 7.07
CA GLY A 109 5.20 1.62 7.65
C GLY A 109 5.37 1.69 9.17
N MET A 110 5.26 0.54 9.84
CA MET A 110 5.48 0.39 11.28
C MET A 110 6.91 0.75 11.71
N VAL A 111 7.93 0.34 10.96
CA VAL A 111 9.33 0.69 11.26
C VAL A 111 9.56 2.19 11.06
N ALA A 112 9.02 2.75 9.97
CA ALA A 112 9.15 4.17 9.66
C ALA A 112 8.48 5.08 10.70
N SER A 113 7.36 4.65 11.29
CA SER A 113 6.57 5.42 12.25
C SER A 113 6.95 5.17 13.72
N ARG A 114 8.13 4.58 14.00
CA ARG A 114 8.59 4.34 15.39
C ARG A 114 8.86 5.68 16.11
N PRO A 115 8.30 5.89 17.32
CA PRO A 115 8.52 7.10 18.11
C PRO A 115 9.98 7.23 18.57
N GLU A 116 10.53 8.45 18.58
CA GLU A 116 11.96 8.72 18.77
C GLU A 116 12.53 8.20 20.11
N LYS A 117 11.75 8.20 21.19
CA LYS A 117 12.17 7.65 22.49
C LYS A 117 12.51 6.16 22.44
N LYS A 118 11.76 5.35 21.68
CA LYS A 118 12.02 3.91 21.54
C LYS A 118 13.20 3.61 20.61
N ALA A 119 13.42 4.46 19.61
CA ALA A 119 14.55 4.30 18.71
C ALA A 119 15.89 4.55 19.42
N ALA A 120 15.93 5.48 20.39
CA ALA A 120 17.14 5.80 21.17
C ALA A 120 17.51 4.74 22.22
N GLU A 121 16.56 3.92 22.65
CA GLU A 121 16.80 2.79 23.58
C GLU A 121 17.39 1.57 22.86
N GLU A 122 16.98 1.29 21.61
CA GLU A 122 17.50 0.15 20.83
C GLU A 122 18.89 0.41 20.22
N THR A 123 19.29 1.66 19.89
CA THR A 123 20.66 1.94 19.42
C THR A 123 21.72 1.96 20.52
N LYS A 124 21.31 1.85 21.78
CA LYS A 124 22.20 1.81 22.95
C LYS A 124 22.26 0.43 23.63
N GLY A 125 21.54 -0.56 23.10
CA GLY A 125 21.54 -1.96 23.58
C GLY A 125 22.49 -2.84 22.79
#